data_AF-A0A419QIT2-F1
#
_entry.id   AF-A0A419QIT2-F1
#
_cell.length_a   1.000
_cell.length_b   1.000
_cell.length_c   1.000
_cell.angle_alpha   90.00
_cell.angle_beta   90.00
_cell.angle_gamma   90.00
#
_symmetry.space_group_name_H-M   'P 1'
#
loop_
_entity.id
_entity.type
_entity.pdbx_description
1 polymer ?
#
loop_
_entity_poly.entity_id
_entity_poly.type
_entity_poly.pdbx_seq_one_letter_code
_entity_poly.pdbx_strand_id
1 'polypeptide(L)'
;MIKLKEVKTVHGKTFLTLQYDLPDGSLAETEIDEVEILEKVRQVEDLLGVKANKQVWIGIVKQLINKLREGKQPFREKIDYLSLIGVDLEKEEIKG
;
A
#
# COMPACT_ATOMS: atom_id res chain seq x y z
N MET A 1 -5.85 9.13 15.60
CA MET A 1 -6.31 9.95 14.46
C MET A 1 -5.65 9.53 13.14
N ILE A 2 -6.40 9.48 12.03
CA ILE A 2 -5.86 9.30 10.66
C ILE A 2 -6.48 10.37 9.76
N LYS A 3 -5.67 11.10 8.99
CA LYS A 3 -6.11 12.19 8.12
C LYS A 3 -5.37 12.16 6.78
N LEU A 4 -6.11 12.25 5.68
CA LEU A 4 -5.54 12.55 4.36
C LEU A 4 -5.15 14.03 4.33
N LYS A 5 -3.85 14.30 4.18
CA LYS A 5 -3.31 15.66 4.15
C LYS A 5 -3.21 16.20 2.74
N GLU A 6 -2.76 15.36 1.82
CA GLU A 6 -2.47 15.77 0.45
C GLU A 6 -2.72 14.61 -0.51
N VAL A 7 -3.15 14.95 -1.73
CA VAL A 7 -3.16 14.05 -2.87
C VAL A 7 -2.34 14.73 -3.95
N LYS A 8 -1.28 14.08 -4.41
CA LYS A 8 -0.41 14.59 -5.47
C LYS A 8 -0.39 13.62 -6.64
N THR A 9 -0.32 14.15 -7.85
CA THR A 9 -0.14 13.34 -9.06
C THR A 9 1.14 13.76 -9.76
N VAL A 10 2.07 12.82 -9.91
CA VAL A 10 3.40 13.05 -10.50
C VAL A 10 3.60 12.03 -11.62
N HIS A 11 3.82 12.52 -12.85
CA HIS A 11 3.99 11.67 -14.05
C HIS A 11 2.87 10.62 -14.21
N GLY A 12 1.63 10.99 -13.90
CA GLY A 12 0.46 10.09 -14.01
C GLY A 12 0.28 9.10 -12.86
N LYS A 13 1.16 9.11 -11.85
CA LYS A 13 1.00 8.33 -10.61
C LYS A 13 0.42 9.19 -9.51
N THR A 14 -0.62 8.70 -8.83
CA THR A 14 -1.26 9.38 -7.71
C THR A 14 -0.68 8.86 -6.40
N PHE A 15 -0.31 9.78 -5.51
CA PHE A 15 0.18 9.49 -4.17
C PHE A 15 -0.69 10.19 -3.14
N LEU A 16 -0.96 9.50 -2.03
CA LEU A 16 -1.75 9.97 -0.91
C LEU A 16 -0.84 10.15 0.30
N THR A 17 -0.72 11.39 0.79
CA THR A 17 -0.01 11.70 2.03
C THR A 17 -0.98 11.62 3.20
N LEU A 18 -0.76 10.66 4.08
CA LEU A 18 -1.58 10.41 5.27
C LEU A 18 -0.81 10.78 6.53
N GLN A 19 -1.44 11.60 7.37
CA GLN A 19 -0.97 11.90 8.71
C GLN A 19 -1.71 11.02 9.73
N TYR A 20 -0.98 10.49 10.70
CA TYR A 20 -1.56 9.69 11.77
C TYR A 20 -0.79 9.86 13.08
N ASP A 21 -1.48 9.62 14.19
CA ASP A 21 -0.88 9.56 15.53
C ASP A 21 -0.16 8.22 15.76
N LEU A 22 0.95 8.30 16.48
CA LEU A 22 1.66 7.17 17.05
C LEU A 22 1.25 6.93 18.51
N PRO A 23 1.53 5.74 19.08
CA PRO A 23 1.17 5.42 20.47
C PRO A 23 1.78 6.37 21.52
N ASP A 24 2.89 7.03 21.19
CA ASP A 24 3.56 8.03 22.04
C ASP A 24 2.92 9.43 21.94
N GLY A 25 1.86 9.58 21.14
CA GLY A 25 1.15 10.85 20.91
C GLY A 25 1.79 11.75 19.86
N SER A 26 2.94 11.36 19.29
CA SER A 26 3.55 12.07 18.16
C SER A 26 2.75 11.87 16.87
N LEU A 27 2.97 12.74 15.89
CA LEU A 27 2.37 12.62 14.57
C LEU A 27 3.42 12.13 13.58
N ALA A 28 3.05 11.09 12.82
CA ALA A 28 3.81 10.58 11.69
C ALA A 28 3.07 10.86 10.38
N GLU A 29 3.82 10.88 9.30
CA GLU A 29 3.30 11.00 7.94
C GLU A 29 3.85 9.87 7.08
N THR A 30 3.00 9.37 6.20
CA THR A 30 3.39 8.36 5.21
C THR A 30 2.78 8.72 3.86
N GLU A 31 3.51 8.37 2.81
CA GLU A 31 3.06 8.51 1.43
C GLU A 31 2.76 7.13 0.87
N ILE A 32 1.57 6.96 0.31
CA ILE A 32 1.13 5.69 -0.28
C ILE A 32 0.79 5.91 -1.75
N ASP A 33 1.28 5.04 -2.63
CA ASP A 33 0.88 5.00 -4.03
C ASP A 33 -0.58 4.50 -4.12
N GLU A 34 -1.42 5.21 -4.87
CA GLU A 34 -2.82 4.83 -5.09
C GLU A 34 -2.95 3.38 -5.60
N VAL A 35 -1.98 2.91 -6.39
CA VAL A 35 -1.96 1.54 -6.92
C VAL A 35 -1.96 0.50 -5.79
N GLU A 36 -1.22 0.72 -4.71
CA GLU A 36 -1.18 -0.22 -3.58
C GLU A 36 -2.51 -0.29 -2.82
N ILE A 37 -3.26 0.82 -2.80
CA ILE A 37 -4.61 0.85 -2.22
C ILE A 37 -5.57 0.13 -3.16
N LEU A 38 -5.51 0.40 -4.47
CA LEU A 38 -6.32 -0.25 -5.49
C LEU A 38 -6.14 -1.77 -5.52
N GLU A 39 -4.91 -2.27 -5.36
CA GLU A 39 -4.65 -3.71 -5.28
C GLU A 39 -5.39 -4.37 -4.11
N LYS A 40 -5.43 -3.71 -2.94
CA LYS A 40 -6.15 -4.22 -1.77
C LYS A 40 -7.65 -4.09 -1.94
N VAL A 41 -8.12 -3.02 -2.57
CA VAL A 41 -9.53 -2.84 -2.93
C VAL A 41 -9.98 -3.99 -3.82
N ARG A 42 -9.23 -4.28 -4.89
CA ARG A 42 -9.51 -5.37 -5.81
C ARG A 42 -9.57 -6.72 -5.10
N GLN A 43 -8.62 -7.01 -4.20
CA GLN A 43 -8.66 -8.25 -3.40
C GLN A 43 -9.94 -8.37 -2.56
N VAL A 44 -10.41 -7.26 -1.97
CA VAL A 44 -11.66 -7.24 -1.21
C VAL A 44 -12.87 -7.40 -2.12
N GLU A 45 -12.90 -6.75 -3.29
CA GLU A 45 -13.97 -6.89 -4.28
C GLU A 45 -14.06 -8.33 -4.79
N ASP A 46 -12.91 -8.97 -5.10
CA ASP A 46 -12.82 -10.35 -5.55
C ASP A 46 -13.34 -11.32 -4.47
N LEU A 47 -13.07 -11.04 -3.19
CA LEU A 47 -13.54 -11.86 -2.06
C LEU A 47 -15.04 -11.69 -1.77
N LEU A 48 -15.56 -10.47 -1.88
CA LEU A 48 -16.95 -10.16 -1.52
C LEU A 48 -17.91 -10.22 -2.71
N GLY A 49 -17.40 -10.30 -3.95
CA GLY A 49 -18.19 -10.30 -5.18
C GLY A 49 -18.94 -8.99 -5.44
N VAL A 50 -18.57 -7.90 -4.75
CA VAL A 50 -19.23 -6.60 -4.85
C VAL A 50 -18.21 -5.49 -5.00
N LYS A 51 -18.58 -4.42 -5.73
CA LYS A 51 -17.73 -3.24 -5.88
C LYS A 51 -17.53 -2.53 -4.55
N ALA A 52 -16.30 -2.10 -4.30
CA ALA A 52 -15.91 -1.36 -3.13
C ALA A 52 -16.54 0.03 -3.16
N ASN A 53 -17.23 0.36 -2.07
CA ASN A 53 -17.75 1.69 -1.84
C ASN A 53 -16.75 2.52 -1.01
N LYS A 54 -17.06 3.79 -0.77
CA LYS A 54 -16.24 4.70 0.04
C LYS A 54 -15.85 4.14 1.42
N GLN A 55 -16.72 3.35 2.06
CA GLN A 55 -16.41 2.78 3.38
C GLN A 55 -15.33 1.70 3.30
N VAL A 56 -15.35 0.87 2.26
CA VAL A 56 -14.31 -0.13 2.00
C VAL A 56 -12.96 0.54 1.83
N TRP A 57 -12.90 1.59 1.02
CA TRP A 57 -11.69 2.40 0.83
C TRP A 57 -11.15 2.97 2.15
N ILE A 58 -12.01 3.59 2.96
CA ILE A 58 -11.64 4.10 4.28
C ILE A 58 -11.14 2.97 5.19
N GLY A 59 -11.78 1.80 5.14
CA GLY A 59 -11.39 0.63 5.91
C GLY A 59 -9.99 0.14 5.55
N ILE A 60 -9.69 0.05 4.26
CA ILE A 60 -8.37 -0.35 3.74
C ILE A 60 -7.29 0.64 4.19
N VAL A 61 -7.52 1.94 4.00
CA VAL A 61 -6.58 2.99 4.45
C VAL A 61 -6.32 2.90 5.96
N LYS A 62 -7.38 2.74 6.76
CA LYS A 62 -7.24 2.56 8.22
C LYS A 62 -6.40 1.33 8.56
N GLN A 63 -6.64 0.21 7.89
CA GLN A 63 -5.90 -1.03 8.12
C GLN A 63 -4.41 -0.87 7.77
N LEU A 64 -4.10 -0.21 6.65
CA LEU A 64 -2.73 0.10 6.24
C LEU A 64 -1.98 0.91 7.29
N ILE A 65 -2.60 2.00 7.75
CA ILE A 65 -2.00 2.86 8.78
C ILE A 65 -1.86 2.14 10.13
N ASN A 66 -2.83 1.32 10.52
CA ASN A 66 -2.73 0.55 11.77
C ASN A 66 -1.54 -0.44 11.72
N LYS A 67 -1.30 -1.09 10.58
CA LYS A 67 -0.11 -1.93 10.40
C LYS A 67 1.19 -1.14 10.54
N LEU A 68 1.26 0.07 9.98
CA LEU A 68 2.41 0.96 10.15
C LEU A 68 2.61 1.35 11.62
N ARG A 69 1.53 1.64 12.37
CA ARG A 69 1.62 1.91 13.81
C ARG A 69 2.18 0.73 14.60
N GLU A 70 1.87 -0.49 14.17
CA GLU A 70 2.39 -1.73 14.75
C GLU A 70 3.84 -2.05 14.30
N GLY A 71 4.47 -1.17 13.51
CA GLY A 71 5.81 -1.40 12.96
C GLY A 71 5.86 -2.46 11.86
N LYS A 72 4.71 -2.87 11.32
CA LYS A 72 4.63 -3.85 10.22
C LYS A 72 4.74 -3.14 8.89
N GLN A 73 5.39 -3.77 7.91
CA GLN A 73 5.35 -3.32 6.53
C GLN A 73 4.01 -3.76 5.89
N PRO A 74 3.11 -2.82 5.55
CA PRO A 74 1.80 -3.19 4.99
C PRO A 74 1.85 -3.43 3.47
N PHE A 75 2.98 -3.07 2.84
CA PHE A 75 3.25 -3.12 1.41
C PHE A 75 4.25 -4.23 1.10
N ARG A 76 4.24 -4.72 -0.14
CA ARG A 76 5.22 -5.72 -0.57
C ARG A 76 6.60 -5.09 -0.62
N GLU A 77 7.62 -5.86 -0.27
CA GLU A 77 9.00 -5.45 -0.51
C GLU A 77 9.20 -5.20 -2.01
N LYS A 78 9.88 -4.11 -2.34
CA LYS A 78 10.26 -3.85 -3.73
C LYS A 78 11.30 -4.89 -4.12
N ILE A 79 10.98 -5.67 -5.15
CA ILE A 79 11.97 -6.52 -5.81
C ILE A 79 12.96 -5.59 -6.51
N ASP A 80 14.25 -5.80 -6.26
CA ASP A 80 15.29 -5.15 -7.05
C ASP A 80 15.37 -5.81 -8.43
N TYR A 81 14.58 -5.32 -9.37
CA TYR A 81 14.57 -5.84 -10.74
C TYR A 81 15.91 -5.65 -11.47
N LEU A 82 16.79 -4.74 -10.99
CA LEU A 82 18.12 -4.59 -11.59
C LEU A 82 18.96 -5.86 -11.37
N SER A 83 18.76 -6.54 -10.25
CA SER A 83 19.41 -7.84 -9.97
C SER A 83 19.02 -8.95 -10.95
N LEU A 84 17.94 -8.76 -11.71
CA LEU A 84 17.45 -9.73 -12.71
C LEU A 84 17.99 -9.47 -14.12
N ILE A 85 18.74 -8.39 -14.34
CA ILE A 85 19.31 -8.07 -15.66
C ILE A 85 20.37 -9.12 -16.02
N GLY A 86 20.18 -9.81 -17.15
CA GLY A 86 21.11 -10.85 -17.64
C GLY A 86 20.93 -12.22 -16.99
N VAL A 87 19.98 -12.37 -16.07
CA VAL A 87 19.57 -13.68 -15.53
C VAL A 87 18.73 -14.41 -16.58
N ASP A 88 19.04 -15.69 -16.81
CA ASP A 88 18.24 -16.57 -17.66
C ASP A 88 17.04 -17.10 -16.87
N LEU A 89 15.92 -16.38 -16.95
CA LEU A 89 14.71 -16.65 -16.16
C LEU A 89 14.09 -18.05 -16.42
N GLU A 90 14.40 -18.70 -17.54
CA GLU A 90 13.91 -20.07 -17.83
C GLU A 90 14.67 -21.15 -17.04
N LYS A 91 15.86 -20.82 -16.53
CA LYS A 91 16.71 -21.75 -15.77
C LYS A 91 16.67 -21.54 -14.26
N GLU A 92 16.01 -20.48 -13.81
CA GLU A 92 15.85 -20.20 -12.39
C GLU A 92 14.77 -21.10 -11.78
N GLU A 93 15.11 -21.77 -10.67
CA GLU A 93 14.15 -22.60 -9.93
C GLU A 93 13.33 -21.74 -8.96
N ILE A 94 12.00 -21.87 -9.01
CA ILE A 94 11.10 -21.24 -8.04
C ILE A 94 11.23 -22.01 -6.72
N LYS A 95 11.94 -21.45 -5.76
CA LYS A 95 11.96 -21.96 -4.38
C LYS A 95 10.71 -21.45 -3.65
N GLY A 96 9.76 -22.36 -3.41
CA GLY A 96 8.55 -22.13 -2.63
C GLY A 96 8.79 -22.14 -1.13
#